data_AF-A0A9D1JE18-F1
#
_entry.id   AF-A0A9D1JE18-F1
#
_cell.length_a   1.000
_cell.length_b   1.000
_cell.length_c   1.000
_cell.angle_alpha   90.00
_cell.angle_beta   90.00
_cell.angle_gamma   90.00
#
_symmetry.space_group_name_H-M   'P 1'
#
loop_
_entity.id
_entity.type
_entity.pdbx_description
1 polymer ?
#
loop_
_entity_poly.entity_id
_entity_poly.type
_entity_poly.pdbx_seq_one_letter_code
_entity_poly.pdbx_strand_id
1 'polypeptide(L)'
;MRQKIIYFACAVWIVMLADFIVEEVREKEAIVVQAMESQTFSDVETTIELSGRYPRKLQTGEIERIFINMAKQLGITENYQIKTEKKSNGTVTIFEKDGKNGAATFRYIALEETVHPEYYMVLNMKLYHNIDCALEYKQRIQLIGQQYGIEGTVCMELEGIYPVQLSMEEKKKAEGKIFEQLGAEFVSGSREEALYTVYGYTDAVKQYFTIEDKKTNINLAFTENDSMQTVWHLGIPVLWEEY
;
A
#
# COMPACT_ATOMS: atom_id res chain seq x y z
N MET A 1 -37.06 -3.72 26.13
CA MET A 1 -36.01 -4.78 26.21
C MET A 1 -35.79 -5.46 24.85
N ARG A 2 -36.86 -5.92 24.18
CA ARG A 2 -36.83 -6.57 22.86
C ARG A 2 -36.13 -5.77 21.74
N GLN A 3 -36.37 -4.45 21.65
CA GLN A 3 -35.71 -3.59 20.66
C GLN A 3 -34.19 -3.47 20.89
N LYS A 4 -33.73 -3.37 22.14
CA LYS A 4 -32.28 -3.31 22.47
C LYS A 4 -31.55 -4.61 22.11
N ILE A 5 -32.22 -5.76 22.25
CA ILE A 5 -31.70 -7.07 21.86
C ILE A 5 -31.58 -7.17 20.33
N ILE A 6 -32.56 -6.63 19.59
CA ILE A 6 -32.53 -6.58 18.12
C ILE A 6 -31.37 -5.69 17.64
N TYR A 7 -31.20 -4.49 18.21
CA TYR A 7 -30.08 -3.60 17.85
C TYR A 7 -28.71 -4.23 18.15
N PHE A 8 -28.58 -4.90 19.30
CA PHE A 8 -27.35 -5.61 19.65
C PHE A 8 -27.06 -6.76 18.68
N ALA A 9 -28.07 -7.57 18.36
CA ALA A 9 -27.93 -8.65 17.37
C ALA A 9 -27.55 -8.10 15.99
N CYS A 10 -28.18 -7.01 15.52
CA CYS A 10 -27.81 -6.37 14.25
C CYS A 10 -26.38 -5.85 14.25
N ALA A 11 -25.90 -5.24 15.35
CA ALA A 11 -24.53 -4.77 15.45
C ALA A 11 -23.52 -5.92 15.37
N VAL A 12 -23.79 -7.04 16.04
CA VAL A 12 -22.93 -8.25 15.98
C VAL A 12 -22.91 -8.84 14.56
N TRP A 13 -24.05 -8.90 13.87
CA TRP A 13 -24.12 -9.36 12.48
C TRP A 13 -23.36 -8.44 11.51
N ILE A 14 -23.40 -7.12 11.72
CA ILE A 14 -22.64 -6.17 10.91
C ILE A 14 -21.13 -6.37 11.09
N VAL A 15 -20.68 -6.57 12.33
CA VAL A 15 -19.26 -6.86 12.62
C VAL A 15 -18.84 -8.18 11.97
N MET A 16 -19.62 -9.25 12.13
CA MET A 16 -19.33 -10.54 11.49
C MET A 16 -19.27 -10.45 9.95
N LEU A 17 -20.16 -9.67 9.33
CA LEU A 17 -20.13 -9.45 7.88
C LEU A 17 -18.90 -8.64 7.44
N ALA A 18 -18.50 -7.64 8.22
CA ALA A 18 -17.29 -6.87 7.94
C ALA A 18 -16.04 -7.76 8.03
N ASP A 19 -15.92 -8.57 9.08
CA ASP A 19 -14.82 -9.52 9.26
C ASP A 19 -14.77 -10.54 8.12
N PHE A 20 -15.92 -11.07 7.71
CA PHE A 20 -16.01 -12.01 6.58
C PHE A 20 -15.54 -11.38 5.25
N ILE A 21 -15.93 -10.14 4.96
CA ILE A 21 -15.51 -9.44 3.74
C ILE A 21 -13.99 -9.16 3.76
N VAL A 22 -13.44 -8.81 4.93
CA VAL A 22 -12.00 -8.57 5.08
C VAL A 22 -11.22 -9.87 4.87
N GLU A 23 -11.70 -10.99 5.41
CA GLU A 23 -11.09 -12.31 5.24
C GLU A 23 -11.14 -12.77 3.77
N GLU A 24 -12.27 -12.61 3.08
CA GLU A 24 -12.40 -12.96 1.66
C GLU A 24 -11.41 -12.16 0.78
N VAL A 25 -11.25 -10.87 1.06
CA VAL A 25 -10.24 -10.04 0.36
C VAL A 25 -8.83 -10.53 0.69
N ARG A 26 -8.55 -10.91 1.94
CA ARG A 26 -7.26 -11.46 2.35
C ARG A 26 -6.91 -12.72 1.57
N GLU A 27 -7.83 -13.67 1.52
CA GLU A 27 -7.64 -14.97 0.88
C GLU A 27 -7.40 -14.80 -0.62
N LYS A 28 -8.11 -13.87 -1.27
CA LYS A 28 -7.91 -13.56 -2.69
C LYS A 28 -6.56 -12.91 -2.95
N GLU A 29 -6.15 -11.94 -2.13
CA GLU A 29 -4.86 -11.26 -2.28
C GLU A 29 -3.67 -12.11 -1.81
N ALA A 30 -3.90 -13.18 -1.05
CA ALA A 30 -2.86 -14.12 -0.62
C ALA A 30 -2.11 -14.75 -1.79
N ILE A 31 -2.76 -14.91 -2.95
CA ILE A 31 -2.11 -15.39 -4.18
C ILE A 31 -0.97 -14.46 -4.63
N VAL A 32 -1.04 -13.16 -4.31
CA VAL A 32 0.01 -12.19 -4.66
C VAL A 32 1.28 -12.47 -3.88
N VAL A 33 1.15 -12.65 -2.56
CA VAL A 33 2.28 -12.98 -1.69
C VAL A 33 2.83 -14.36 -2.06
N GLN A 34 1.97 -15.36 -2.26
CA GLN A 34 2.38 -16.72 -2.64
C GLN A 34 3.10 -16.76 -3.99
N ALA A 35 2.61 -16.00 -4.99
CA ALA A 35 3.28 -15.90 -6.28
C ALA A 35 4.70 -15.37 -6.10
N MET A 36 4.91 -14.36 -5.25
CA MET A 36 6.25 -13.80 -5.02
C MET A 36 7.14 -14.71 -4.18
N GLU A 37 6.63 -15.37 -3.13
CA GLU A 37 7.39 -16.35 -2.34
C GLU A 37 7.86 -17.54 -3.17
N SER A 38 7.06 -17.96 -4.15
CA SER A 38 7.38 -19.11 -5.01
C SER A 38 8.53 -18.85 -5.98
N GLN A 39 8.90 -17.58 -6.17
CA GLN A 39 10.02 -17.19 -6.99
C GLN A 39 11.28 -17.16 -6.13
N THR A 40 12.43 -17.54 -6.69
CA THR A 40 13.75 -17.46 -6.03
C THR A 40 14.22 -16.01 -5.91
N PHE A 41 13.44 -15.16 -5.25
CA PHE A 41 13.84 -13.81 -4.91
C PHE A 41 14.60 -13.83 -3.58
N SER A 42 15.78 -13.22 -3.59
CA SER A 42 16.44 -12.84 -2.35
C SER A 42 15.84 -11.53 -1.88
N ASP A 43 15.57 -11.43 -0.58
CA ASP A 43 15.40 -10.15 0.09
C ASP A 43 14.20 -9.33 -0.43
N VAL A 44 12.99 -9.81 -0.16
CA VAL A 44 11.76 -9.11 -0.55
C VAL A 44 11.41 -8.07 0.50
N GLU A 45 11.28 -6.83 0.06
CA GLU A 45 10.77 -5.71 0.84
C GLU A 45 9.32 -5.42 0.45
N THR A 46 8.53 -4.96 1.41
CA THR A 46 7.14 -4.56 1.16
C THR A 46 6.95 -3.11 1.56
N THR A 47 6.43 -2.28 0.66
CA THR A 47 5.98 -0.93 0.99
C THR A 47 4.46 -0.89 0.93
N ILE A 48 3.80 -0.38 1.97
CA ILE A 48 2.36 -0.22 2.03
C ILE A 48 2.08 1.26 2.21
N GLU A 49 1.27 1.81 1.30
CA GLU A 49 0.93 3.22 1.31
C GLU A 49 -0.57 3.43 1.30
N LEU A 50 -1.06 4.28 2.21
CA LEU A 50 -2.36 4.91 2.12
C LEU A 50 -2.16 6.40 1.91
N SER A 51 -2.59 6.91 0.76
CA SER A 51 -2.62 8.34 0.48
C SER A 51 -4.04 8.76 0.15
N GLY A 52 -4.52 9.82 0.80
CA GLY A 52 -5.90 10.26 0.61
C GLY A 52 -6.23 11.62 1.21
N ARG A 53 -7.36 12.15 0.79
CA ARG A 53 -7.91 13.40 1.31
C ARG A 53 -8.44 13.18 2.72
N TYR A 54 -8.20 14.16 3.59
CA TYR A 54 -8.71 14.20 4.95
C TYR A 54 -9.85 15.24 5.05
N PRO A 55 -10.96 14.95 5.75
CA PRO A 55 -12.20 15.70 5.59
C PRO A 55 -12.17 17.11 6.21
N ARG A 56 -11.23 17.41 7.11
CA ARG A 56 -11.19 18.68 7.84
C ARG A 56 -9.81 19.06 8.33
N LYS A 57 -9.65 20.32 8.72
CA LYS A 57 -8.48 20.79 9.47
C LYS A 57 -8.39 20.07 10.83
N LEU A 58 -7.19 19.61 11.16
CA LEU A 58 -6.81 19.13 12.49
C LEU A 58 -5.95 20.17 13.21
N GLN A 59 -6.11 20.26 14.53
CA GLN A 59 -5.17 20.99 15.39
C GLN A 59 -3.94 20.12 15.70
N THR A 60 -2.79 20.74 16.02
CA THR A 60 -1.53 20.01 16.29
C THR A 60 -1.68 18.88 17.32
N GLY A 61 -2.32 19.15 18.46
CA GLY A 61 -2.56 18.11 19.48
C GLY A 61 -3.54 17.00 19.03
N GLU A 62 -4.44 17.28 18.09
CA GLU A 62 -5.27 16.25 17.47
C GLU A 62 -4.45 15.35 16.55
N ILE A 63 -3.56 15.95 15.74
CA ILE A 63 -2.68 15.22 14.81
C ILE A 63 -1.78 14.27 15.60
N GLU A 64 -1.11 14.75 16.64
CA GLU A 64 -0.25 13.93 17.50
C GLU A 64 -1.00 12.73 18.08
N ARG A 65 -2.20 12.95 18.62
CA ARG A 65 -3.02 11.87 19.18
C ARG A 65 -3.45 10.86 18.13
N ILE A 66 -3.84 11.33 16.94
CA ILE A 66 -4.20 10.45 15.82
C ILE A 66 -2.99 9.62 15.40
N PHE A 67 -1.82 10.24 15.21
CA PHE A 67 -0.56 9.57 14.86
C PHE A 67 -0.18 8.50 15.88
N ILE A 68 -0.23 8.82 17.17
CA ILE A 68 0.06 7.86 18.25
C ILE A 68 -0.93 6.70 18.23
N ASN A 69 -2.22 6.95 17.98
CA ASN A 69 -3.22 5.88 17.94
C ASN A 69 -3.06 5.00 16.69
N MET A 70 -2.75 5.57 15.52
CA MET A 70 -2.44 4.80 14.31
C MET A 70 -1.18 3.95 14.52
N ALA A 71 -0.11 4.53 15.07
CA ALA A 71 1.11 3.82 15.43
C ALA A 71 0.82 2.61 16.33
N LYS A 72 0.01 2.78 17.37
CA LYS A 72 -0.38 1.69 18.28
C LYS A 72 -1.14 0.56 17.58
N GLN A 73 -2.06 0.88 16.68
CA GLN A 73 -2.80 -0.13 15.90
C GLN A 73 -1.87 -0.94 14.97
N LEU A 74 -0.74 -0.33 14.59
CA LEU A 74 0.33 -0.94 13.81
C LEU A 74 1.42 -1.58 14.68
N GLY A 75 1.23 -1.65 16.01
CA GLY A 75 2.21 -2.24 16.93
C GLY A 75 3.43 -1.36 17.24
N ILE A 76 3.44 -0.10 16.79
CA ILE A 76 4.52 0.87 17.03
C ILE A 76 4.20 1.63 18.33
N THR A 77 4.93 1.34 19.40
CA THR A 77 4.66 1.92 20.73
C THR A 77 5.73 2.87 21.25
N GLU A 78 6.93 2.85 20.68
CA GLU A 78 8.08 3.60 21.19
C GLU A 78 9.08 3.95 20.08
N ASN A 79 10.07 4.79 20.44
CA ASN A 79 11.19 5.19 19.60
C ASN A 79 10.79 5.85 18.26
N TYR A 80 9.65 6.55 18.27
CA TYR A 80 9.19 7.38 17.16
C TYR A 80 9.39 8.87 17.47
N GLN A 81 9.38 9.69 16.43
CA GLN A 81 9.44 11.14 16.54
C GLN A 81 8.25 11.77 15.81
N ILE A 82 7.75 12.89 16.33
CA ILE A 82 6.75 13.72 15.66
C ILE A 82 7.29 15.14 15.54
N LYS A 83 7.32 15.67 14.33
CA LYS A 83 7.75 17.03 14.02
C LYS A 83 6.72 17.74 13.15
N THR A 84 6.69 19.06 13.22
CA THR A 84 5.86 19.90 12.35
C THR A 84 6.72 20.91 11.62
N GLU A 85 6.61 20.92 10.31
CA GLU A 85 7.35 21.80 9.41
C GLU A 85 6.36 22.77 8.73
N LYS A 86 6.65 24.07 8.80
CA LYS A 86 5.94 25.06 7.99
C LYS A 86 6.60 25.16 6.62
N LYS A 87 5.82 25.00 5.57
CA LYS A 87 6.23 25.21 4.17
C LYS A 87 5.59 26.48 3.65
N SER A 88 6.00 26.94 2.48
CA SER A 88 5.44 28.14 1.85
C SER A 88 3.93 28.02 1.70
N ASN A 89 3.43 26.88 1.20
CA ASN A 89 2.02 26.65 0.89
C ASN A 89 1.17 26.03 2.01
N GLY A 90 1.71 25.86 3.22
CA GLY A 90 0.99 25.16 4.28
C GLY A 90 1.86 24.57 5.39
N THR A 91 1.32 23.57 6.08
CA THR A 91 2.01 22.89 7.20
C THR A 91 2.02 21.38 6.96
N VAL A 92 3.13 20.74 7.30
CA VAL A 92 3.25 19.28 7.29
C VAL A 92 3.65 18.80 8.68
N THR A 93 2.84 17.96 9.29
CA THR A 93 3.19 17.24 10.52
C THR A 93 3.57 15.81 10.15
N ILE A 94 4.72 15.35 10.65
CA ILE A 94 5.36 14.11 10.25
C ILE A 94 5.60 13.28 11.51
N PHE A 95 5.10 12.05 11.51
CA PHE A 95 5.52 10.97 12.39
C PHE A 95 6.56 10.14 11.65
N GLU A 96 7.68 9.83 12.29
CA GLU A 96 8.74 8.97 11.75
C GLU A 96 9.14 7.92 12.78
N LYS A 97 9.20 6.67 12.34
CA LYS A 97 9.79 5.55 13.07
C LYS A 97 10.69 4.79 12.12
N ASP A 98 11.96 4.73 12.43
CA ASP A 98 12.91 3.84 11.76
C ASP A 98 13.29 2.70 12.71
N GLY A 99 13.23 1.47 12.23
CA GLY A 99 13.36 0.26 13.02
C GLY A 99 14.09 -0.84 12.26
N LYS A 100 14.60 -1.81 13.01
CA LYS A 100 15.39 -2.91 12.44
C LYS A 100 14.66 -3.72 11.36
N ASN A 101 13.36 -3.91 11.53
CA ASN A 101 12.54 -4.78 10.67
C ASN A 101 11.59 -3.98 9.77
N GLY A 102 11.71 -2.66 9.76
CA GLY A 102 10.83 -1.79 8.98
C GLY A 102 10.79 -0.36 9.49
N ALA A 103 10.25 0.50 8.64
CA ALA A 103 10.07 1.92 8.90
C ALA A 103 8.59 2.30 8.71
N ALA A 104 8.16 3.36 9.39
CA ALA A 104 6.82 3.92 9.22
C ALA A 104 6.88 5.44 9.23
N THR A 105 6.15 6.06 8.30
CA THR A 105 6.01 7.50 8.19
C THR A 105 4.55 7.87 8.06
N PHE A 106 4.03 8.74 8.93
CA PHE A 106 2.70 9.32 8.77
C PHE A 106 2.83 10.82 8.53
N ARG A 107 2.12 11.34 7.54
CA ARG A 107 2.15 12.76 7.18
C ARG A 107 0.73 13.30 7.15
N TYR A 108 0.53 14.40 7.83
CA TYR A 108 -0.67 15.22 7.71
C TYR A 108 -0.25 16.51 7.02
N ILE A 109 -0.82 16.77 5.85
CA ILE A 109 -0.51 17.92 5.02
C ILE A 109 -1.72 18.83 5.05
N ALA A 110 -1.54 20.07 5.50
CA ALA A 110 -2.55 21.12 5.44
C ALA A 110 -2.10 22.19 4.46
N LEU A 111 -2.77 22.27 3.30
CA LEU A 111 -2.58 23.30 2.30
C LEU A 111 -3.49 24.48 2.65
N GLU A 112 -2.92 25.52 3.27
CA GLU A 112 -3.70 26.61 3.88
C GLU A 112 -3.72 27.89 3.03
N GLU A 113 -2.85 28.00 2.02
CA GLU A 113 -2.75 29.19 1.15
C GLU A 113 -3.65 29.14 -0.10
N THR A 114 -4.51 28.12 -0.21
CA THR A 114 -5.45 27.95 -1.34
C THR A 114 -6.82 28.57 -1.02
N VAL A 115 -7.55 29.00 -2.05
CA VAL A 115 -8.95 29.49 -1.93
C VAL A 115 -9.88 28.41 -1.33
N HIS A 116 -9.52 27.14 -1.54
CA HIS A 116 -10.14 25.97 -0.92
C HIS A 116 -9.06 25.19 -0.18
N PRO A 117 -8.96 25.33 1.16
CA PRO A 117 -7.99 24.58 1.95
C PRO A 117 -8.19 23.08 1.78
N GLU A 118 -7.09 22.37 1.55
CA GLU A 118 -7.10 20.91 1.38
C GLU A 118 -6.24 20.26 2.44
N TYR A 119 -6.67 19.07 2.87
CA TYR A 119 -6.00 18.30 3.90
C TYR A 119 -5.77 16.90 3.37
N TYR A 120 -4.57 16.38 3.57
CA TYR A 120 -4.21 15.04 3.13
C TYR A 120 -3.58 14.27 4.28
N MET A 121 -3.83 12.97 4.29
CA MET A 121 -3.18 12.02 5.17
C MET A 121 -2.43 11.00 4.32
N VAL A 122 -1.15 10.83 4.59
CA VAL A 122 -0.29 9.84 3.94
C VAL A 122 0.28 8.95 5.02
N LEU A 123 0.04 7.65 4.94
CA LEU A 123 0.66 6.63 5.78
C LEU A 123 1.50 5.76 4.88
N ASN A 124 2.78 5.68 5.16
CA ASN A 124 3.70 4.80 4.47
C ASN A 124 4.35 3.87 5.50
N MET A 125 4.41 2.59 5.20
CA MET A 125 5.07 1.57 6.00
C MET A 125 5.93 0.71 5.10
N LYS A 126 7.21 0.55 5.46
CA LYS A 126 8.13 -0.36 4.81
C LYS A 126 8.45 -1.52 5.75
N LEU A 127 8.30 -2.75 5.28
CA LEU A 127 8.64 -4.00 5.98
C LEU A 127 9.88 -4.59 5.32
N TYR A 128 10.93 -4.82 6.11
CA TYR A 128 12.19 -5.36 5.62
C TYR A 128 12.21 -6.88 5.78
N HIS A 129 12.63 -7.60 4.74
CA HIS A 129 12.88 -9.04 4.75
C HIS A 129 11.71 -9.91 5.24
N ASN A 130 10.45 -9.45 5.12
CA ASN A 130 9.28 -10.15 5.66
C ASN A 130 8.01 -9.84 4.87
N ILE A 131 7.68 -10.74 3.94
CA ILE A 131 6.48 -10.65 3.10
C ILE A 131 5.24 -11.28 3.77
N ASP A 132 5.42 -12.26 4.66
CA ASP A 132 4.32 -13.04 5.27
C ASP A 132 3.28 -12.14 5.98
N CYS A 133 3.74 -11.04 6.59
CA CYS A 133 2.87 -10.10 7.30
C CYS A 133 2.34 -8.95 6.42
N ALA A 134 2.75 -8.85 5.15
CA ALA A 134 2.44 -7.73 4.27
C ALA A 134 0.93 -7.47 4.15
N LEU A 135 0.16 -8.52 3.88
CA LEU A 135 -1.29 -8.42 3.73
C LEU A 135 -2.00 -8.04 5.03
N GLU A 136 -1.51 -8.53 6.17
CA GLU A 136 -2.05 -8.17 7.47
C GLU A 136 -1.88 -6.66 7.73
N TYR A 137 -0.68 -6.12 7.48
CA TYR A 137 -0.44 -4.69 7.64
C TYR A 137 -1.22 -3.85 6.62
N LYS A 138 -1.37 -4.32 5.38
CA LYS A 138 -2.22 -3.67 4.36
C LYS A 138 -3.65 -3.51 4.85
N GLN A 139 -4.23 -4.56 5.43
CA GLN A 139 -5.57 -4.53 5.98
C GLN A 139 -5.69 -3.62 7.20
N ARG A 140 -4.71 -3.67 8.12
CA ARG A 140 -4.68 -2.75 9.28
C ARG A 140 -4.64 -1.29 8.82
N ILE A 141 -3.83 -0.96 7.82
CA ILE A 141 -3.77 0.39 7.23
C ILE A 141 -5.09 0.76 6.56
N GLN A 142 -5.75 -0.17 5.88
CA GLN A 142 -7.07 0.05 5.28
C GLN A 142 -8.15 0.35 6.33
N LEU A 143 -8.15 -0.40 7.45
CA LEU A 143 -9.07 -0.17 8.58
C LEU A 143 -8.79 1.18 9.25
N ILE A 144 -7.52 1.55 9.42
CA ILE A 144 -7.13 2.88 9.90
C ILE A 144 -7.68 3.97 8.97
N GLY A 145 -7.52 3.81 7.66
CA GLY A 145 -8.07 4.74 6.67
C GLY A 145 -9.58 4.95 6.83
N GLN A 146 -10.33 3.85 6.93
CA GLN A 146 -11.78 3.89 7.17
C GLN A 146 -12.14 4.54 8.51
N GLN A 147 -11.44 4.18 9.59
CA GLN A 147 -11.68 4.69 10.94
C GLN A 147 -11.55 6.22 11.01
N TYR A 148 -10.54 6.78 10.35
CA TYR A 148 -10.26 8.22 10.37
C TYR A 148 -10.87 8.98 9.19
N GLY A 149 -11.62 8.31 8.31
CA GLY A 149 -12.29 8.91 7.17
C GLY A 149 -11.32 9.44 6.09
N ILE A 150 -10.18 8.76 5.91
CA ILE A 150 -9.21 9.06 4.86
C ILE A 150 -9.80 8.58 3.53
N GLU A 151 -10.12 9.52 2.65
CA GLU A 151 -10.63 9.23 1.31
C GLU A 151 -9.44 8.95 0.38
N GLY A 152 -9.03 7.68 0.34
CA GLY A 152 -7.85 7.25 -0.40
C GLY A 152 -7.88 5.76 -0.71
N THR A 153 -6.83 5.30 -1.38
CA THR A 153 -6.60 3.89 -1.70
C THR A 153 -5.37 3.40 -0.96
N VAL A 154 -5.41 2.15 -0.50
CA VAL A 154 -4.22 1.48 0.06
C VAL A 154 -3.54 0.72 -1.06
N CYS A 155 -2.34 1.16 -1.43
CA CYS A 155 -1.47 0.44 -2.33
C CYS A 155 -0.43 -0.35 -1.54
N MET A 156 0.02 -1.45 -2.13
CA MET A 156 1.13 -2.26 -1.63
C MET A 156 2.07 -2.54 -2.79
N GLU A 157 3.36 -2.35 -2.54
CA GLU A 157 4.47 -2.69 -3.41
C GLU A 157 5.22 -3.86 -2.78
N LEU A 158 5.58 -4.82 -3.63
CA LEU A 158 6.55 -5.84 -3.34
C LEU A 158 7.77 -5.58 -4.21
N GLU A 159 8.93 -5.44 -3.58
CA GLU A 159 10.21 -5.22 -4.26
C GLU A 159 11.13 -6.40 -3.95
N GLY A 160 11.84 -6.90 -4.95
CA GLY A 160 12.88 -7.89 -4.72
C GLY A 160 13.98 -7.85 -5.76
N ILE A 161 15.06 -8.59 -5.49
CA ILE A 161 16.29 -8.50 -6.28
C ILE A 161 16.59 -9.84 -6.94
N TYR A 162 16.91 -9.79 -8.24
CA TYR A 162 17.66 -10.84 -8.92
C TYR A 162 19.16 -10.58 -8.72
N PRO A 163 19.96 -11.59 -8.35
CA PRO A 163 21.40 -11.38 -8.07
C PRO A 163 22.24 -11.03 -9.31
N VAL A 164 21.62 -10.92 -10.48
CA VAL A 164 22.23 -10.62 -11.78
C VAL A 164 21.35 -9.64 -12.57
N GLN A 165 21.94 -8.98 -13.57
CA GLN A 165 21.19 -8.22 -14.57
C GLN A 165 20.47 -9.20 -15.52
N LEU A 166 19.16 -9.12 -15.59
CA LEU A 166 18.36 -9.92 -16.53
C LEU A 166 18.36 -9.29 -17.92
N SER A 167 18.54 -10.14 -18.93
CA SER A 167 18.25 -9.78 -20.32
C SER A 167 16.76 -9.54 -20.56
N MET A 168 16.41 -8.88 -21.66
CA MET A 168 15.01 -8.64 -22.03
C MET A 168 14.18 -9.92 -22.16
N GLU A 169 14.78 -11.02 -22.66
CA GLU A 169 14.10 -12.31 -22.75
C GLU A 169 13.87 -12.95 -21.36
N GLU A 170 14.80 -12.75 -20.43
CA GLU A 170 14.62 -13.19 -19.04
C GLU A 170 13.58 -12.36 -18.30
N LYS A 171 13.55 -11.03 -18.49
CA LYS A 171 12.50 -10.14 -17.97
C LYS A 171 11.10 -10.56 -18.47
N LYS A 172 10.95 -10.83 -19.77
CA LYS A 172 9.69 -11.35 -20.35
C LYS A 172 9.29 -12.70 -19.77
N LYS A 173 10.25 -13.60 -19.54
CA LYS A 173 9.99 -14.90 -18.94
C LYS A 173 9.57 -14.77 -17.47
N ALA A 174 10.19 -13.85 -16.72
CA ALA A 174 9.81 -13.54 -15.35
C ALA A 174 8.39 -12.93 -15.30
N GLU A 175 8.11 -11.94 -16.14
CA GLU A 175 6.77 -11.35 -16.32
C GLU A 175 5.72 -12.44 -16.58
N GLY A 176 5.95 -13.30 -17.57
CA GLY A 176 4.98 -14.34 -17.94
C GLY A 176 4.66 -15.28 -16.79
N LYS A 177 5.67 -15.70 -16.01
CA LYS A 177 5.46 -16.55 -14.82
C LYS A 177 4.67 -15.83 -13.73
N ILE A 178 5.01 -14.58 -13.45
CA ILE A 178 4.32 -13.77 -12.43
C ILE A 178 2.85 -13.60 -12.83
N PHE A 179 2.59 -13.21 -14.09
CA PHE A 179 1.23 -13.02 -14.59
C PHE A 179 0.43 -14.33 -14.58
N GLU A 180 1.05 -15.46 -14.98
CA GLU A 180 0.41 -16.78 -14.91
C GLU A 180 0.02 -17.16 -13.48
N GLN A 181 0.93 -16.99 -12.52
CA GLN A 181 0.68 -17.30 -11.10
C GLN A 181 -0.41 -16.41 -10.50
N LEU A 182 -0.45 -15.13 -10.89
CA LEU A 182 -1.46 -14.18 -10.45
C LEU A 182 -2.79 -14.36 -11.18
N GLY A 183 -2.87 -15.20 -12.22
CA GLY A 183 -4.03 -15.26 -13.12
C GLY A 183 -4.32 -13.91 -13.78
N ALA A 184 -3.27 -13.15 -14.09
CA ALA A 184 -3.37 -11.79 -14.59
C ALA A 184 -3.32 -11.72 -16.12
N GLU A 185 -4.10 -10.79 -16.67
CA GLU A 185 -4.09 -10.45 -18.09
C GLU A 185 -3.32 -9.15 -18.32
N PHE A 186 -2.51 -9.09 -19.38
CA PHE A 186 -1.84 -7.86 -19.79
C PHE A 186 -2.85 -6.83 -20.32
N VAL A 187 -2.72 -5.59 -19.86
CA VAL A 187 -3.59 -4.47 -20.26
C VAL A 187 -2.84 -3.49 -21.16
N SER A 188 -1.70 -2.98 -20.70
CA SER A 188 -0.85 -2.00 -21.39
C SER A 188 0.56 -1.98 -20.78
N GLY A 189 1.51 -1.27 -21.41
CA GLY A 189 2.86 -1.10 -20.84
C GLY A 189 3.97 -1.04 -21.89
N SER A 190 5.18 -0.74 -21.41
CA SER A 190 6.43 -0.72 -22.19
C SER A 190 7.29 -1.94 -21.85
N ARG A 191 7.94 -2.51 -22.87
CA ARG A 191 8.92 -3.60 -22.73
C ARG A 191 10.19 -3.21 -23.49
N GLU A 192 10.79 -2.11 -23.07
CA GLU A 192 12.03 -1.57 -23.65
C GLU A 192 13.17 -1.65 -22.63
N GLU A 193 14.41 -1.60 -23.09
CA GLU A 193 15.58 -1.65 -22.17
C GLU A 193 15.59 -0.48 -21.19
N ALA A 194 15.23 0.73 -21.67
CA ALA A 194 15.18 1.94 -20.86
C ALA A 194 13.96 2.01 -19.93
N LEU A 195 12.89 1.28 -20.25
CA LEU A 195 11.63 1.26 -19.48
C LEU A 195 10.93 -0.07 -19.67
N TYR A 196 10.94 -0.88 -18.62
CA TYR A 196 10.18 -2.12 -18.55
C TYR A 196 9.13 -2.00 -17.46
N THR A 197 7.93 -1.59 -17.85
CA THR A 197 6.77 -1.46 -16.95
C THR A 197 5.53 -1.96 -17.65
N VAL A 198 4.91 -2.99 -17.09
CA VAL A 198 3.70 -3.61 -17.62
C VAL A 198 2.56 -3.52 -16.63
N TYR A 199 1.36 -3.24 -17.13
CA TYR A 199 0.13 -3.13 -16.37
C TYR A 199 -0.77 -4.32 -16.68
N GLY A 200 -1.42 -4.84 -15.65
CA GLY A 200 -2.29 -6.00 -15.76
C GLY A 200 -3.56 -5.91 -14.94
N TYR A 201 -4.44 -6.87 -15.18
CA TYR A 201 -5.65 -7.08 -14.40
C TYR A 201 -5.73 -8.53 -13.91
N THR A 202 -6.02 -8.72 -12.62
CA THR A 202 -6.31 -10.03 -12.00
C THR A 202 -7.55 -9.94 -11.12
N ASP A 203 -8.37 -10.99 -11.06
CA ASP A 203 -9.50 -11.06 -10.13
C ASP A 203 -9.09 -11.23 -8.66
N ALA A 204 -7.80 -11.47 -8.40
CA ALA A 204 -7.24 -11.58 -7.05
C ALA A 204 -7.27 -10.25 -6.27
N VAL A 205 -7.21 -9.12 -6.97
CA VAL A 205 -7.15 -7.78 -6.36
C VAL A 205 -8.46 -7.04 -6.63
N LYS A 206 -9.22 -6.73 -5.58
CA LYS A 206 -10.57 -6.15 -5.72
C LYS A 206 -10.56 -4.69 -6.18
N GLN A 207 -9.61 -3.91 -5.68
CA GLN A 207 -9.46 -2.49 -6.05
C GLN A 207 -8.81 -2.39 -7.42
N TYR A 208 -9.21 -1.42 -8.24
CA TYR A 208 -8.63 -1.21 -9.56
C TYR A 208 -8.66 0.26 -9.93
N PHE A 209 -7.74 0.64 -10.81
CA PHE A 209 -7.75 1.89 -11.54
C PHE A 209 -8.18 1.65 -12.98
N THR A 210 -8.42 2.74 -13.71
CA THR A 210 -8.75 2.66 -15.13
C THR A 210 -7.66 3.36 -15.93
N ILE A 211 -6.99 2.62 -16.82
CA ILE A 211 -6.00 3.13 -17.77
C ILE A 211 -6.59 2.92 -19.16
N GLU A 212 -6.75 3.99 -19.93
CA GLU A 212 -7.36 3.94 -21.28
C GLU A 212 -8.70 3.18 -21.30
N ASP A 213 -9.59 3.48 -20.35
CA ASP A 213 -10.91 2.84 -20.16
C ASP A 213 -10.87 1.33 -19.84
N LYS A 214 -9.69 0.77 -19.56
CA LYS A 214 -9.52 -0.63 -19.12
C LYS A 214 -9.17 -0.70 -17.64
N LYS A 215 -9.75 -1.68 -16.95
CA LYS A 215 -9.43 -1.94 -15.54
C LYS A 215 -8.00 -2.46 -15.41
N THR A 216 -7.27 -1.91 -14.46
CA THR A 216 -5.89 -2.30 -14.12
C THR A 216 -5.76 -2.34 -12.60
N ASN A 217 -5.19 -3.41 -12.08
CA ASN A 217 -4.99 -3.59 -10.63
C ASN A 217 -3.73 -4.35 -10.26
N ILE A 218 -2.80 -4.50 -11.22
CA ILE A 218 -1.40 -4.77 -10.93
C ILE A 218 -0.50 -3.96 -11.88
N ASN A 219 0.71 -3.64 -11.44
CA ASN A 219 1.80 -3.25 -12.32
C ASN A 219 3.08 -3.99 -11.94
N LEU A 220 3.87 -4.41 -12.93
CA LEU A 220 5.19 -5.01 -12.75
C LEU A 220 6.22 -4.16 -13.49
N ALA A 221 7.26 -3.72 -12.77
CA ALA A 221 8.39 -3.01 -13.35
C ALA A 221 9.70 -3.77 -13.09
N PHE A 222 10.67 -3.61 -13.99
CA PHE A 222 12.04 -4.05 -13.78
C PHE A 222 13.01 -2.87 -13.91
N THR A 223 13.74 -2.60 -12.85
CA THR A 223 14.76 -1.54 -12.78
C THR A 223 16.14 -2.14 -12.51
N GLU A 224 17.15 -1.28 -12.37
CA GLU A 224 18.52 -1.67 -12.04
C GLU A 224 19.01 -0.90 -10.83
N ASN A 225 19.63 -1.60 -9.88
CA ASN A 225 20.28 -0.95 -8.73
C ASN A 225 21.73 -0.56 -9.03
N ASP A 226 22.37 0.13 -8.08
CA ASP A 226 23.78 0.57 -8.18
C ASP A 226 24.79 -0.58 -8.38
N SER A 227 24.40 -1.83 -8.07
CA SER A 227 25.21 -3.04 -8.24
C SER A 227 24.95 -3.76 -9.56
N MET A 228 24.23 -3.12 -10.50
CA MET A 228 23.81 -3.69 -11.79
C MET A 228 23.00 -4.99 -11.63
N GLN A 229 22.22 -5.09 -10.55
CA GLN A 229 21.28 -6.18 -10.34
C GLN A 229 19.89 -5.74 -10.80
N THR A 230 19.13 -6.66 -11.37
CA THR A 230 17.73 -6.36 -11.71
C THR A 230 16.86 -6.36 -10.46
N VAL A 231 16.20 -5.24 -10.21
CA VAL A 231 15.16 -5.11 -9.19
C VAL A 231 13.82 -5.25 -9.88
N TRP A 232 12.90 -6.00 -9.29
CA TRP A 232 11.52 -6.08 -9.74
C TRP A 232 10.60 -5.41 -8.72
N HIS A 233 9.56 -4.75 -9.22
CA HIS A 233 8.56 -4.05 -8.43
C HIS A 233 7.18 -4.53 -8.84
N LEU A 234 6.40 -5.08 -7.92
CA LEU A 234 5.01 -5.47 -8.13
C LEU A 234 4.09 -4.60 -7.28
N GLY A 235 3.31 -3.75 -7.93
CA GLY A 235 2.32 -2.90 -7.29
C GLY A 235 0.91 -3.47 -7.34
N ILE A 236 0.17 -3.36 -6.23
CA ILE A 236 -1.25 -3.67 -6.13
C ILE A 236 -2.01 -2.56 -5.37
N PRO A 237 -3.13 -2.00 -5.88
CA PRO A 237 -3.63 -2.17 -7.24
C PRO A 237 -2.71 -1.55 -8.30
N VAL A 238 -2.22 -0.33 -8.16
CA VAL A 238 -1.19 0.23 -9.08
C VAL A 238 -0.33 1.22 -8.30
N LEU A 239 0.97 1.20 -8.53
CA LEU A 239 1.90 2.22 -8.08
C LEU A 239 2.04 3.30 -9.17
N TRP A 240 1.99 4.55 -8.75
CA TRP A 240 2.16 5.72 -9.63
C TRP A 240 3.60 6.24 -9.64
N GLU A 241 4.54 5.52 -9.03
CA GLU A 241 5.95 5.89 -9.12
C GLU A 241 6.43 5.65 -10.56
N GLU A 242 6.99 6.71 -11.17
CA GLU A 242 7.71 6.60 -12.43
C GLU A 242 9.06 5.96 -12.12
N TYR A 243 9.25 4.71 -12.56
CA TYR A 243 10.52 3.98 -12.48
C TYR A 243 11.34 4.14 -13.76
#